data_AF-A0A923Q9K1-F1
#
_entry.id   AF-A0A923Q9K1-F1
#
_cell.length_a   1.000
_cell.length_b   1.000
_cell.length_c   1.000
_cell.angle_alpha   90.00
_cell.angle_beta   90.00
_cell.angle_gamma   90.00
#
_symmetry.space_group_name_H-M   'P 1'
#
loop_
_entity.id
_entity.type
_entity.pdbx_description
1 polymer ?
#
loop_
_entity_poly.entity_id
_entity_poly.type
_entity_poly.pdbx_seq_one_letter_code
_entity_poly.pdbx_strand_id
1 'polypeptide(L)'
;MEGEVLVEEGVGDSYLEHWVRIAPADRFVAVALREVDSGEPALLVRCGTHFGWARGRATSLPTGALRDLVAAAVTDDGARALLDVEVSVGRVTGSGWVIERSSLPDRSGNDLHLVLDGERASTDDGRQWVVERVEGERALLARTFTEIPVVDVSDLLHGTLAEQRVVAQELGRAAREVGFLYVTGTDVCAELFDDLLRVTKTFYELPLEQKMAVYIGLTRNHRGYVPVGEEVLGGQTRDLKEAYDVALELPHDDPDWLAGNPLLGPNLWPDLPGFAETVTAYYDAVLALGRAIMRGFAMAMGEAPDFFDEHVRKPPSQLRLLHYPRGADDEDLVGAGAHTDYECFTMLRSTSPGLEVLNGVGEWVDAPPRQDAFVLNIGDLLETWTNGTFVATTHRVRKVAEQRWSFPLFFNVDYDTVVSPLPQFLREGEQPAPALVAGEHLFAQTAQTFGYLKRRIEAGALTLPEGSRALSSFGQSARLGFTA
;
A
#
# COMPACT_ATOMS: atom_id res chain seq x y z
N MET A 1 12.13 38.43 9.92
CA MET A 1 12.55 37.14 10.50
C MET A 1 12.89 36.25 9.32
N GLU A 2 14.06 35.65 9.15
CA GLU A 2 15.38 35.72 9.77
C GLU A 2 16.17 34.69 8.93
N GLY A 3 17.35 35.03 8.44
CA GLY A 3 18.04 34.24 7.43
C GLY A 3 19.08 35.13 6.80
N GLU A 4 20.23 35.18 7.44
CA GLU A 4 21.31 36.12 7.17
C GLU A 4 21.77 35.99 5.72
N VAL A 5 21.56 37.06 4.95
CA VAL A 5 22.15 37.21 3.63
C VAL A 5 23.56 37.75 3.86
N LEU A 6 24.58 36.92 3.64
CA LEU A 6 25.94 37.40 3.49
C LEU A 6 26.18 37.66 2.00
N VAL A 7 26.42 38.92 1.65
CA VAL A 7 26.81 39.32 0.29
C VAL A 7 28.33 39.44 0.29
N GLU A 8 29.02 38.62 -0.49
CA GLU A 8 30.44 38.80 -0.79
C GLU A 8 30.62 38.97 -2.30
N GLU A 9 31.20 40.10 -2.71
CA GLU A 9 31.47 40.40 -4.12
C GLU A 9 32.84 39.84 -4.52
N GLY A 10 32.84 38.75 -5.29
CA GLY A 10 34.04 38.17 -5.87
C GLY A 10 34.51 38.91 -7.13
N VAL A 11 35.81 39.22 -7.21
CA VAL A 11 36.46 39.86 -8.36
C VAL A 11 36.72 38.80 -9.44
N GLY A 12 35.81 38.63 -10.41
CA GLY A 12 36.08 37.77 -11.57
C GLY A 12 34.92 37.59 -12.53
N ASP A 13 33.80 37.04 -12.06
CA ASP A 13 32.58 36.83 -12.84
C ASP A 13 31.38 36.90 -11.88
N SER A 14 30.32 37.60 -12.28
CA SER A 14 29.14 37.81 -11.42
C SER A 14 28.23 36.58 -11.47
N TYR A 15 28.13 35.87 -10.36
CA TYR A 15 27.06 34.90 -10.12
C TYR A 15 26.35 35.24 -8.81
N LEU A 16 25.09 34.82 -8.71
CA LEU A 16 24.21 35.11 -7.59
C LEU A 16 23.87 33.78 -6.92
N GLU A 17 24.34 33.56 -5.70
CA GLU A 17 24.05 32.35 -4.94
C GLU A 17 22.90 32.57 -3.96
N HIS A 18 21.99 31.60 -3.92
CA HIS A 18 20.87 31.56 -2.98
C HIS A 18 21.00 30.32 -2.09
N TRP A 19 21.04 30.55 -0.78
CA TRP A 19 21.07 29.48 0.21
C TRP A 19 19.68 29.27 0.78
N VAL A 20 19.12 28.08 0.60
CA VAL A 20 17.84 27.68 1.22
C VAL A 20 18.11 26.70 2.34
N ARG A 21 17.58 27.00 3.53
CA ARG A 21 17.60 26.09 4.67
C ARG A 21 16.50 25.05 4.48
N ILE A 22 16.88 23.79 4.30
CA ILE A 22 15.95 22.65 4.31
C ILE A 22 15.76 22.21 5.77
N ALA A 23 14.55 21.84 6.16
CA ALA A 23 14.24 21.51 7.54
C ALA A 23 14.84 20.15 7.96
N PRO A 24 15.22 19.95 9.25
CA PRO A 24 15.93 18.74 9.71
C PRO A 24 15.14 17.43 9.65
N ALA A 25 13.84 17.46 9.33
CA ALA A 25 12.94 16.32 9.42
C ALA A 25 12.76 15.55 8.10
N ASP A 26 13.29 16.07 6.99
CA ASP A 26 13.14 15.44 5.69
C ASP A 26 14.33 14.52 5.40
N ARG A 27 14.06 13.23 5.16
CA ARG A 27 15.09 12.27 4.78
C ARG A 27 15.64 12.62 3.39
N PHE A 28 16.96 12.71 3.29
CA PHE A 28 17.66 12.93 2.04
C PHE A 28 18.01 11.62 1.36
N VAL A 29 18.08 11.66 0.04
CA VAL A 29 18.36 10.54 -0.85
C VAL A 29 19.41 11.00 -1.84
N ALA A 30 20.53 10.30 -1.98
CA ALA A 30 21.61 10.67 -2.90
C ALA A 30 21.98 9.51 -3.85
N VAL A 31 22.17 9.82 -5.13
CA VAL A 31 22.51 8.85 -6.20
C VAL A 31 23.74 9.33 -6.93
N ALA A 32 24.76 8.46 -7.04
CA ALA A 32 25.84 8.65 -7.98
C ALA A 32 25.51 8.03 -9.33
N LEU A 33 25.80 8.77 -10.39
CA LEU A 33 25.52 8.40 -11.77
C LEU A 33 26.79 8.52 -12.59
N ARG A 34 26.93 7.67 -13.60
CA ARG A 34 27.99 7.73 -14.59
C ARG A 34 27.41 7.76 -16.00
N GLU A 35 27.75 8.76 -16.80
CA GLU A 35 27.31 8.82 -18.20
C GLU A 35 27.91 7.66 -18.99
N VAL A 36 27.08 6.94 -19.76
CA VAL A 36 27.44 5.70 -20.46
C VAL A 36 28.55 5.91 -21.48
N ASP A 37 28.48 7.00 -22.25
CA ASP A 37 29.40 7.22 -23.38
C ASP A 37 30.69 7.93 -22.96
N SER A 38 30.59 8.89 -22.04
CA SER A 38 31.73 9.73 -21.62
C SER A 38 32.40 9.25 -20.33
N GLY A 39 31.69 8.47 -19.51
CA GLY A 39 32.12 8.11 -18.16
C GLY A 39 32.01 9.25 -17.15
N GLU A 40 31.43 10.40 -17.51
CA GLU A 40 31.32 11.57 -16.64
C GLU A 40 30.47 11.29 -15.40
N PRO A 41 30.96 11.66 -14.20
CA PRO A 41 30.20 11.47 -12.97
C PRO A 41 29.15 12.56 -12.76
N ALA A 42 28.03 12.18 -12.13
CA ALA A 42 27.01 13.08 -11.64
C ALA A 42 26.48 12.64 -10.26
N LEU A 43 25.96 13.59 -9.49
CA LEU A 43 25.31 13.37 -8.20
C LEU A 43 23.90 13.95 -8.23
N LEU A 44 22.90 13.13 -7.92
CA LEU A 44 21.50 13.54 -7.73
C LEU A 44 21.18 13.45 -6.23
N VAL A 45 20.65 14.51 -5.64
CA VAL A 45 20.22 14.54 -4.24
C VAL A 45 18.74 14.91 -4.19
N ARG A 46 17.89 14.15 -3.51
CA ARG A 46 16.46 14.42 -3.28
C ARG A 46 16.21 14.64 -1.79
N CYS A 47 15.34 15.59 -1.48
CA CYS A 47 14.80 15.83 -0.15
C CYS A 47 13.29 16.14 -0.25
N GLY A 48 12.43 15.21 0.19
CA GLY A 48 10.99 15.34 0.00
C GLY A 48 10.60 15.45 -1.48
N THR A 49 9.97 16.57 -1.86
CA THR A 49 9.61 16.92 -3.25
C THR A 49 10.69 17.72 -3.99
N HIS A 50 11.78 18.09 -3.30
CA HIS A 50 12.87 18.89 -3.85
C HIS A 50 14.05 17.98 -4.24
N PHE A 51 14.86 18.44 -5.18
CA PHE A 51 16.10 17.76 -5.56
C PHE A 51 17.16 18.74 -6.05
N GLY A 52 18.41 18.30 -6.10
CA GLY A 52 19.55 18.96 -6.69
C GLY A 52 20.34 17.98 -7.56
N TRP A 53 20.95 18.49 -8.63
CA TRP A 53 21.67 17.71 -9.63
C TRP A 53 23.02 18.35 -9.95
N ALA A 54 24.10 17.58 -9.86
CA ALA A 54 25.46 18.04 -10.13
C ALA A 54 26.11 17.20 -11.25
N ARG A 55 26.59 17.83 -12.33
CA ARG A 55 27.26 17.17 -13.47
C ARG A 55 28.69 17.69 -13.67
N GLY A 56 29.62 16.82 -14.06
CA GLY A 56 30.93 17.20 -14.62
C GLY A 56 31.89 17.88 -13.65
N ARG A 57 31.54 18.00 -12.35
CA ARG A 57 32.37 18.59 -11.29
C ARG A 57 32.47 17.74 -10.04
N ALA A 58 32.08 16.46 -10.10
CA ALA A 58 32.27 15.50 -9.00
C ALA A 58 33.76 15.24 -8.65
N THR A 59 34.69 15.86 -9.38
CA THR A 59 36.14 15.80 -9.19
C THR A 59 36.66 16.49 -7.92
N SER A 60 35.81 17.22 -7.18
CA SER A 60 36.12 17.74 -5.84
C SER A 60 35.48 16.94 -4.70
N LEU A 61 34.80 15.82 -4.99
CA LEU A 61 34.39 14.89 -3.94
C LEU A 61 35.66 14.38 -3.22
N PRO A 62 35.73 14.46 -1.87
CA PRO A 62 36.90 14.00 -1.14
C PRO A 62 37.22 12.54 -1.51
N THR A 63 38.50 12.21 -1.62
CA THR A 63 38.92 10.82 -1.89
C THR A 63 38.53 9.92 -0.71
N GLY A 64 37.56 9.04 -0.94
CA GLY A 64 36.98 8.11 0.03
C GLY A 64 35.89 7.25 -0.60
N ALA A 65 35.42 6.21 0.08
CA ALA A 65 34.28 5.44 -0.40
C ALA A 65 33.04 6.34 -0.38
N LEU A 66 32.29 6.39 -1.48
CA LEU A 66 31.07 7.22 -1.64
C LEU A 66 30.10 7.10 -0.45
N ARG A 67 30.05 5.91 0.19
CA ARG A 67 29.29 5.65 1.43
C ARG A 67 29.61 6.60 2.58
N ASP A 68 30.88 6.96 2.77
CA ASP A 68 31.37 7.73 3.90
C ASP A 68 31.07 9.23 3.69
N LEU A 69 31.01 9.66 2.42
CA LEU A 69 30.58 10.99 2.00
C LEU A 69 29.06 11.16 2.15
N VAL A 70 28.27 10.16 1.75
CA VAL A 70 26.81 10.17 1.89
C VAL A 70 26.40 10.11 3.37
N ALA A 71 27.10 9.34 4.21
CA ALA A 71 26.86 9.29 5.65
C ALA A 71 27.14 10.64 6.36
N ALA A 72 28.13 11.41 5.89
CA ALA A 72 28.40 12.75 6.40
C ALA A 72 27.29 13.75 5.99
N ALA A 73 26.74 13.60 4.77
CA ALA A 73 25.65 14.43 4.23
C ALA A 73 24.30 14.30 4.97
N VAL A 74 24.17 13.34 5.90
CA VAL A 74 22.99 13.15 6.76
C VAL A 74 22.85 14.25 7.84
N THR A 75 23.84 15.15 7.95
CA THR A 75 23.80 16.32 8.83
C THR A 75 23.82 17.62 8.01
N ASP A 76 23.14 18.66 8.50
CA ASP A 76 23.09 19.99 7.85
C ASP A 76 24.50 20.54 7.52
N ASP A 77 25.47 20.30 8.39
CA ASP A 77 26.87 20.74 8.20
C ASP A 77 27.62 19.88 7.18
N GLY A 78 27.32 18.59 7.08
CA GLY A 78 27.94 17.70 6.09
C GLY A 78 27.39 17.89 4.68
N ALA A 79 26.09 18.17 4.54
CA ALA A 79 25.50 18.55 3.25
C ALA A 79 26.11 19.86 2.71
N ARG A 80 26.34 20.86 3.59
CA ARG A 80 26.97 22.14 3.23
C ARG A 80 28.43 22.02 2.82
N ALA A 81 29.17 21.06 3.36
CA ALA A 81 30.58 20.84 3.02
C ALA A 81 30.78 20.06 1.71
N LEU A 82 29.74 19.38 1.20
CA LEU A 82 29.81 18.48 0.03
C LEU A 82 29.31 19.11 -1.28
N LEU A 83 28.54 20.20 -1.18
CA LEU A 83 27.82 20.79 -2.31
C LEU A 83 28.40 22.17 -2.67
N ASP A 84 29.52 22.17 -3.39
CA ASP A 84 29.91 23.30 -4.27
C ASP A 84 29.55 22.91 -5.71
N VAL A 85 28.25 22.89 -5.99
CA VAL A 85 27.70 22.35 -7.23
C VAL A 85 26.57 23.22 -7.74
N GLU A 86 26.34 23.17 -9.06
CA GLU A 86 25.16 23.73 -9.70
C GLU A 86 23.89 23.28 -8.96
N VAL A 87 23.08 24.23 -8.50
CA VAL A 87 21.82 23.97 -7.81
C VAL A 87 20.67 24.23 -8.77
N SER A 88 20.03 23.16 -9.19
CA SER A 88 18.75 23.20 -9.89
C SER A 88 17.63 22.94 -8.90
N VAL A 89 16.63 23.81 -8.86
CA VAL A 89 15.38 23.66 -8.10
C VAL A 89 14.30 23.26 -9.08
N GLY A 90 13.56 22.21 -8.75
CA GLY A 90 12.53 21.67 -9.63
C GLY A 90 11.45 20.94 -8.87
N ARG A 91 10.47 20.40 -9.61
CA ARG A 91 9.39 19.57 -9.08
C ARG A 91 9.40 18.18 -9.72
N VAL A 92 9.04 17.17 -8.95
CA VAL A 92 8.80 15.81 -9.45
C VAL A 92 7.44 15.78 -10.15
N THR A 93 7.36 15.09 -11.28
CA THR A 93 6.11 14.82 -12.01
C THR A 93 5.99 13.33 -12.30
N GLY A 94 4.81 12.88 -12.73
CA GLY A 94 4.61 11.49 -13.16
C GLY A 94 5.48 11.03 -14.35
N SER A 95 6.16 11.95 -15.05
CA SER A 95 7.05 11.65 -16.19
C SER A 95 8.53 11.87 -15.92
N GLY A 96 8.91 12.40 -14.75
CA GLY A 96 10.31 12.73 -14.45
C GLY A 96 10.47 13.91 -13.50
N TRP A 97 11.52 14.70 -13.73
CA TRP A 97 11.93 15.79 -12.85
C TRP A 97 12.02 17.09 -13.66
N VAL A 98 11.21 18.10 -13.31
CA VAL A 98 11.16 19.37 -14.06
C VAL A 98 12.00 20.41 -13.34
N ILE A 99 13.00 20.99 -14.02
CA ILE A 99 13.84 22.06 -13.48
C ILE A 99 13.08 23.40 -13.62
N GLU A 100 12.66 23.97 -12.50
CA GLU A 100 11.98 25.27 -12.47
C GLU A 100 12.98 26.44 -12.47
N ARG A 101 14.11 26.28 -11.79
CA ARG A 101 15.19 27.27 -11.69
C ARG A 101 16.54 26.56 -11.61
N SER A 102 17.56 27.09 -12.26
CA SER A 102 18.93 26.58 -12.12
C SER A 102 19.92 27.73 -11.93
N SER A 103 21.02 27.48 -11.22
CA SER A 103 22.19 28.35 -11.19
C SER A 103 22.90 28.48 -12.55
N LEU A 104 22.49 27.70 -13.58
CA LEU A 104 22.84 27.93 -14.98
C LEU A 104 21.64 28.52 -15.76
N PRO A 105 21.75 29.76 -16.30
CA PRO A 105 20.65 30.44 -16.98
C PRO A 105 20.05 29.69 -18.17
N ASP A 106 20.88 28.97 -18.92
CA ASP A 106 20.50 28.27 -20.16
C ASP A 106 19.65 27.00 -19.93
N ARG A 107 19.46 26.59 -18.67
CA ARG A 107 18.69 25.40 -18.27
C ARG A 107 17.35 25.73 -17.61
N SER A 108 17.10 26.99 -17.26
CA SER A 108 15.82 27.40 -16.66
C SER A 108 14.69 27.27 -17.68
N GLY A 109 13.72 26.40 -17.42
CA GLY A 109 12.60 26.10 -18.33
C GLY A 109 12.85 24.95 -19.33
N ASN A 110 13.96 24.22 -19.19
CA ASN A 110 14.20 22.95 -19.90
C ASN A 110 13.88 21.76 -18.97
N ASP A 111 13.26 20.73 -19.52
CA ASP A 111 12.97 19.50 -18.78
C ASP A 111 14.25 18.65 -18.57
N LEU A 112 14.29 17.92 -17.45
CA LEU A 112 15.21 16.82 -17.22
C LEU A 112 14.36 15.57 -16.92
N HIS A 113 13.77 14.97 -17.95
CA HIS A 113 13.06 13.69 -17.81
C HIS A 113 14.07 12.58 -17.52
N LEU A 114 14.45 12.44 -16.26
CA LEU A 114 15.26 11.33 -15.77
C LEU A 114 14.35 10.10 -15.60
N VAL A 115 14.32 9.24 -16.62
CA VAL A 115 13.59 7.97 -16.55
C VAL A 115 14.52 6.89 -16.00
N LEU A 116 14.18 6.33 -14.84
CA LEU A 116 14.94 5.25 -14.20
C LEU A 116 14.41 3.89 -14.66
N ASP A 117 15.27 3.05 -15.23
CA ASP A 117 15.00 1.65 -15.57
C ASP A 117 16.08 0.74 -14.95
N GLY A 118 15.79 0.25 -13.73
CA GLY A 118 16.74 -0.55 -12.96
C GLY A 118 18.02 0.21 -12.61
N GLU A 119 19.15 -0.16 -13.20
CA GLU A 119 20.46 0.48 -13.02
C GLU A 119 20.77 1.53 -14.12
N ARG A 120 19.80 1.90 -14.95
CA ARG A 120 19.99 2.86 -16.05
C ARG A 120 19.09 4.09 -15.90
N ALA A 121 19.59 5.25 -16.32
CA ALA A 121 18.81 6.46 -16.42
C ALA A 121 19.02 7.13 -17.78
N SER A 122 18.00 7.79 -18.33
CA SER A 122 18.11 8.58 -19.56
C SER A 122 17.69 10.02 -19.35
N THR A 123 18.27 10.97 -20.09
CA THR A 123 17.91 12.40 -20.05
C THR A 123 17.42 12.90 -21.42
N ASP A 124 16.72 14.03 -21.44
CA ASP A 124 16.08 14.60 -22.65
C ASP A 124 17.02 15.00 -23.78
N ASP A 125 18.30 15.22 -23.45
CA ASP A 125 19.35 15.43 -24.42
C ASP A 125 19.87 14.10 -25.04
N GLY A 126 19.17 12.99 -24.79
CA GLY A 126 19.43 11.67 -25.36
C GLY A 126 20.54 10.89 -24.66
N ARG A 127 21.14 11.44 -23.60
CA ARG A 127 22.23 10.80 -22.87
C ARG A 127 21.72 9.68 -21.99
N GLN A 128 22.57 8.67 -21.82
CA GLN A 128 22.31 7.49 -20.99
C GLN A 128 23.27 7.49 -19.81
N TRP A 129 22.80 7.05 -18.66
CA TRP A 129 23.53 7.04 -17.40
C TRP A 129 23.40 5.66 -16.75
N VAL A 130 24.44 5.24 -16.04
CA VAL A 130 24.44 4.06 -15.18
C VAL A 130 24.40 4.51 -13.74
N VAL A 131 23.53 3.89 -12.95
CA VAL A 131 23.43 4.09 -11.50
C VAL A 131 24.50 3.27 -10.82
N GLU A 132 25.48 3.94 -10.20
CA GLU A 132 26.50 3.26 -9.42
C GLU A 132 26.01 3.14 -7.97
N ARG A 133 25.73 1.89 -7.55
CA ARG A 133 25.12 1.53 -6.25
C ARG A 133 25.63 2.36 -5.07
N VAL A 134 24.68 2.97 -4.36
CA VAL A 134 24.87 3.47 -2.99
C VAL A 134 24.34 2.40 -2.03
N GLU A 135 25.23 1.57 -1.48
CA GLU A 135 24.88 0.68 -0.36
C GLU A 135 24.82 1.50 0.94
N GLY A 136 23.64 2.07 1.17
CA GLY A 136 23.25 2.79 2.37
C GLY A 136 21.74 2.98 2.33
N GLU A 137 21.01 2.02 2.93
CA GLU A 137 19.58 2.07 3.26
C GLU A 137 18.58 2.37 2.12
N ARG A 138 18.05 1.30 1.50
CA ARG A 138 16.64 1.04 1.09
C ARG A 138 15.71 2.21 0.66
N ALA A 139 16.23 3.31 0.14
CA ALA A 139 15.46 4.47 -0.29
C ALA A 139 15.91 4.84 -1.69
N LEU A 140 15.24 4.32 -2.75
CA LEU A 140 15.26 4.88 -4.13
C LEU A 140 14.52 4.09 -5.22
N LEU A 141 13.66 3.15 -4.87
CA LEU A 141 12.62 2.72 -5.82
C LEU A 141 11.28 2.98 -5.18
N ALA A 142 11.03 4.23 -4.80
CA ALA A 142 9.67 4.68 -4.70
C ALA A 142 9.15 4.74 -6.16
N ARG A 143 8.72 3.58 -6.66
CA ARG A 143 8.25 3.42 -8.03
C ARG A 143 7.06 4.34 -8.18
N THR A 144 7.23 5.37 -9.01
CA THR A 144 6.14 6.29 -9.34
C THR A 144 5.26 5.59 -10.36
N PHE A 145 3.96 5.63 -10.13
CA PHE A 145 2.94 5.15 -11.04
C PHE A 145 1.86 6.22 -11.14
N THR A 146 1.24 6.29 -12.29
CA THR A 146 0.15 7.24 -12.61
C THR A 146 -1.15 6.51 -12.94
N GLU A 147 -1.11 5.18 -13.04
CA GLU A 147 -2.27 4.33 -13.31
C GLU A 147 -2.12 2.97 -12.62
N ILE A 148 -3.26 2.30 -12.42
CA ILE A 148 -3.31 0.96 -11.82
C ILE A 148 -3.30 -0.08 -12.95
N PRO A 149 -2.34 -1.03 -12.96
CA PRO A 149 -2.20 -2.02 -14.03
C PRO A 149 -3.39 -2.99 -14.06
N VAL A 150 -3.61 -3.61 -15.22
CA VAL A 150 -4.67 -4.61 -15.43
C VAL A 150 -4.03 -5.96 -15.70
N VAL A 151 -4.50 -7.00 -15.04
CA VAL A 151 -4.06 -8.38 -15.24
C VAL A 151 -5.28 -9.24 -15.52
N ASP A 152 -5.27 -9.94 -16.65
CA ASP A 152 -6.31 -10.91 -17.01
C ASP A 152 -5.96 -12.28 -16.44
N VAL A 153 -6.84 -12.86 -15.62
CA VAL A 153 -6.60 -14.13 -14.94
C VAL A 153 -7.25 -15.33 -15.63
N SER A 154 -7.78 -15.18 -16.84
CA SER A 154 -8.43 -16.29 -17.56
C SER A 154 -7.51 -17.50 -17.69
N ASP A 155 -6.25 -17.26 -18.09
CA ASP A 155 -5.24 -18.31 -18.24
C ASP A 155 -4.70 -18.83 -16.89
N LEU A 156 -4.80 -18.04 -15.82
CA LEU A 156 -4.51 -18.53 -14.47
C LEU A 156 -5.55 -19.57 -14.04
N LEU A 157 -6.82 -19.36 -14.40
CA LEU A 157 -7.94 -20.21 -14.03
C LEU A 157 -8.05 -21.45 -14.92
N HIS A 158 -7.86 -21.29 -16.22
CA HIS A 158 -8.22 -22.31 -17.24
C HIS A 158 -7.05 -22.76 -18.11
N GLY A 159 -5.91 -22.09 -18.03
CA GLY A 159 -4.74 -22.35 -18.85
C GLY A 159 -3.91 -23.55 -18.38
N THR A 160 -2.96 -23.93 -19.21
CA THR A 160 -1.88 -24.86 -18.86
C THR A 160 -0.94 -24.23 -17.83
N LEU A 161 -0.15 -25.05 -17.13
CA LEU A 161 0.84 -24.56 -16.17
C LEU A 161 1.84 -23.55 -16.77
N ALA A 162 2.11 -23.62 -18.08
CA ALA A 162 2.96 -22.65 -18.76
C ALA A 162 2.27 -21.28 -18.87
N GLU A 163 0.99 -21.25 -19.26
CA GLU A 163 0.17 -20.04 -19.36
C GLU A 163 -0.10 -19.44 -17.97
N GLN A 164 -0.42 -20.28 -16.99
CA GLN A 164 -0.57 -19.86 -15.58
C GLN A 164 0.67 -19.15 -15.04
N ARG A 165 1.87 -19.60 -15.41
CA ARG A 165 3.13 -18.95 -15.01
C ARG A 165 3.34 -17.59 -15.66
N VAL A 166 2.83 -17.37 -16.88
CA VAL A 166 2.88 -16.05 -17.53
C VAL A 166 2.02 -15.07 -16.73
N VAL A 167 0.77 -15.43 -16.42
CA VAL A 167 -0.11 -14.59 -15.61
C VAL A 167 0.48 -14.35 -14.20
N ALA A 168 1.08 -15.37 -13.60
CA ALA A 168 1.77 -15.22 -12.30
C ALA A 168 2.91 -14.18 -12.35
N GLN A 169 3.66 -14.11 -13.45
CA GLN A 169 4.70 -13.08 -13.63
C GLN A 169 4.10 -11.67 -13.70
N GLU A 170 2.95 -11.51 -14.36
CA GLU A 170 2.23 -10.23 -14.44
C GLU A 170 1.68 -9.81 -13.07
N LEU A 171 1.06 -10.73 -12.33
CA LEU A 171 0.63 -10.52 -10.95
C LEU A 171 1.81 -10.08 -10.07
N GLY A 172 2.92 -10.82 -10.13
CA GLY A 172 4.13 -10.50 -9.40
C GLY A 172 4.74 -9.15 -9.79
N ARG A 173 4.66 -8.77 -11.06
CA ARG A 173 5.12 -7.45 -11.52
C ARG A 173 4.26 -6.34 -10.92
N ALA A 174 2.94 -6.43 -11.03
CA ALA A 174 2.03 -5.43 -10.47
C ALA A 174 2.17 -5.30 -8.94
N ALA A 175 2.31 -6.42 -8.22
CA ALA A 175 2.52 -6.44 -6.78
C ALA A 175 3.84 -5.78 -6.33
N ARG A 176 4.90 -5.89 -7.14
CA ARG A 176 6.20 -5.23 -6.89
C ARG A 176 6.22 -3.76 -7.29
N GLU A 177 5.53 -3.43 -8.39
CA GLU A 177 5.59 -2.10 -9.01
C GLU A 177 4.64 -1.11 -8.35
N VAL A 178 3.42 -1.56 -8.05
CA VAL A 178 2.33 -0.70 -7.61
C VAL A 178 1.74 -1.18 -6.28
N GLY A 179 1.69 -2.49 -6.05
CA GLY A 179 0.95 -3.07 -4.91
C GLY A 179 -0.57 -3.05 -5.10
N PHE A 180 -1.04 -2.59 -6.27
CA PHE A 180 -2.43 -2.57 -6.71
C PHE A 180 -2.54 -3.04 -8.16
N LEU A 181 -3.67 -3.64 -8.53
CA LEU A 181 -4.01 -4.03 -9.89
C LEU A 181 -5.52 -4.18 -10.07
N TYR A 182 -6.01 -4.09 -11.31
CA TYR A 182 -7.30 -4.61 -11.71
C TYR A 182 -7.15 -6.06 -12.15
N VAL A 183 -8.06 -6.92 -11.68
CA VAL A 183 -8.15 -8.34 -12.04
C VAL A 183 -9.37 -8.54 -12.93
N THR A 184 -9.14 -8.90 -14.21
CA THR A 184 -10.19 -9.22 -15.21
C THR A 184 -10.18 -10.70 -15.57
N GLY A 185 -11.14 -11.17 -16.38
CA GLY A 185 -11.14 -12.57 -16.83
C GLY A 185 -11.48 -13.58 -15.72
N THR A 186 -12.27 -13.16 -14.74
CA THR A 186 -12.66 -13.99 -13.59
C THR A 186 -13.92 -14.81 -13.88
N ASP A 187 -14.05 -15.96 -13.22
CA ASP A 187 -15.29 -16.77 -13.25
C ASP A 187 -16.41 -16.25 -12.34
N VAL A 188 -16.22 -15.11 -11.65
CA VAL A 188 -17.25 -14.55 -10.77
C VAL A 188 -18.37 -13.94 -11.62
N CYS A 189 -19.51 -14.62 -11.61
CA CYS A 189 -20.73 -14.25 -12.33
C CYS A 189 -21.18 -12.82 -11.99
N ALA A 190 -21.49 -12.00 -12.99
CA ALA A 190 -21.89 -10.61 -12.80
C ALA A 190 -23.22 -10.51 -12.02
N GLU A 191 -24.13 -11.43 -12.28
CA GLU A 191 -25.43 -11.55 -11.61
C GLU A 191 -25.29 -11.77 -10.10
N LEU A 192 -24.24 -12.47 -9.63
CA LEU A 192 -23.98 -12.65 -8.20
C LEU A 192 -23.70 -11.31 -7.50
N PHE A 193 -22.99 -10.40 -8.18
CA PHE A 193 -22.75 -9.07 -7.64
C PHE A 193 -24.02 -8.22 -7.61
N ASP A 194 -24.85 -8.30 -8.64
CA ASP A 194 -26.12 -7.58 -8.68
C ASP A 194 -27.07 -8.07 -7.59
N ASP A 195 -27.13 -9.39 -7.36
CA ASP A 195 -27.89 -9.99 -6.27
C ASP A 195 -27.35 -9.60 -4.90
N LEU A 196 -26.03 -9.63 -4.71
CA LEU A 196 -25.37 -9.15 -3.49
C LEU A 196 -25.75 -7.68 -3.22
N LEU A 197 -25.59 -6.82 -4.21
CA LEU A 197 -25.91 -5.39 -4.10
C LEU A 197 -27.38 -5.17 -3.72
N ARG A 198 -28.29 -5.94 -4.33
CA ARG A 198 -29.73 -5.89 -4.04
C ARG A 198 -30.03 -6.27 -2.59
N VAL A 199 -29.57 -7.44 -2.11
CA VAL A 199 -29.86 -7.88 -0.74
C VAL A 199 -29.19 -6.97 0.30
N THR A 200 -28.02 -6.44 -0.02
CA THR A 200 -27.30 -5.46 0.80
C THR A 200 -28.13 -4.19 0.97
N LYS A 201 -28.61 -3.61 -0.13
CA LYS A 201 -29.50 -2.43 -0.09
C LYS A 201 -30.73 -2.67 0.77
N THR A 202 -31.41 -3.81 0.58
CA THR A 202 -32.57 -4.18 1.38
C THR A 202 -32.26 -4.22 2.88
N PHE A 203 -31.11 -4.79 3.27
CA PHE A 203 -30.69 -4.80 4.67
C PHE A 203 -30.45 -3.38 5.22
N TYR A 204 -29.79 -2.51 4.45
CA TYR A 204 -29.46 -1.17 4.92
C TYR A 204 -30.64 -0.19 4.99
N GLU A 205 -31.71 -0.48 4.25
CA GLU A 205 -33.00 0.21 4.32
C GLU A 205 -33.80 -0.13 5.59
N LEU A 206 -33.42 -1.17 6.35
CA LEU A 206 -34.10 -1.53 7.59
C LEU A 206 -33.94 -0.46 8.68
N PRO A 207 -34.92 -0.33 9.60
CA PRO A 207 -34.76 0.50 10.79
C PRO A 207 -33.50 0.13 11.58
N LEU A 208 -32.83 1.14 12.15
CA LEU A 208 -31.59 0.94 12.91
C LEU A 208 -31.75 -0.13 13.99
N GLU A 209 -32.89 -0.19 14.68
CA GLU A 209 -33.18 -1.22 15.69
C GLU A 209 -33.05 -2.65 15.13
N GLN A 210 -33.54 -2.89 13.91
CA GLN A 210 -33.45 -4.20 13.26
C GLN A 210 -32.02 -4.51 12.82
N LYS A 211 -31.27 -3.51 12.30
CA LYS A 211 -29.85 -3.68 11.97
C LYS A 211 -29.01 -3.98 13.22
N MET A 212 -29.30 -3.30 14.33
CA MET A 212 -28.62 -3.50 15.61
C MET A 212 -28.94 -4.84 16.28
N ALA A 213 -30.02 -5.53 15.89
CA ALA A 213 -30.31 -6.89 16.37
C ALA A 213 -29.22 -7.91 15.97
N VAL A 214 -28.46 -7.61 14.92
CA VAL A 214 -27.31 -8.38 14.46
C VAL A 214 -26.00 -7.61 14.60
N TYR A 215 -25.91 -6.72 15.60
CA TYR A 215 -24.71 -5.93 15.88
C TYR A 215 -23.48 -6.80 16.12
N ILE A 216 -22.35 -6.40 15.52
CA ILE A 216 -21.09 -7.13 15.55
C ILE A 216 -20.60 -7.44 16.98
N GLY A 217 -20.85 -6.53 17.93
CA GLY A 217 -20.46 -6.69 19.33
C GLY A 217 -21.28 -7.71 20.11
N LEU A 218 -22.33 -8.29 19.52
CA LEU A 218 -23.05 -9.46 20.06
C LEU A 218 -22.30 -10.77 19.80
N THR A 219 -21.30 -10.75 18.91
CA THR A 219 -20.48 -11.91 18.59
C THR A 219 -19.09 -11.80 19.21
N ARG A 220 -18.44 -12.96 19.42
CA ARG A 220 -17.03 -13.01 19.83
C ARG A 220 -16.06 -13.17 18.66
N ASN A 221 -16.55 -13.60 17.49
CA ASN A 221 -15.79 -13.86 16.27
C ASN A 221 -15.84 -12.72 15.24
N HIS A 222 -16.30 -11.52 15.63
CA HIS A 222 -16.30 -10.33 14.78
C HIS A 222 -17.17 -10.48 13.52
N ARG A 223 -18.45 -10.85 13.69
CA ARG A 223 -19.44 -11.00 12.61
C ARG A 223 -20.70 -10.20 12.88
N GLY A 224 -21.28 -9.61 11.83
CA GLY A 224 -22.54 -8.88 11.88
C GLY A 224 -22.42 -7.40 11.53
N TYR A 225 -23.44 -6.63 11.90
CA TYR A 225 -23.60 -5.23 11.56
C TYR A 225 -22.66 -4.31 12.35
N VAL A 226 -22.00 -3.40 11.63
CA VAL A 226 -21.11 -2.36 12.15
C VAL A 226 -21.78 -1.00 11.94
N PRO A 227 -22.27 -0.35 13.01
CA PRO A 227 -22.91 0.96 12.90
C PRO A 227 -21.89 2.06 12.61
N VAL A 228 -22.39 3.20 12.11
CA VAL A 228 -21.59 4.39 11.85
C VAL A 228 -20.80 4.81 13.09
N GLY A 229 -19.49 5.01 12.92
CA GLY A 229 -18.57 5.43 13.99
C GLY A 229 -18.09 4.30 14.91
N GLU A 230 -18.46 3.03 14.67
CA GLU A 230 -17.91 1.90 15.42
C GLU A 230 -16.45 1.61 15.06
N GLU A 231 -16.05 1.89 13.82
CA GLU A 231 -14.70 1.74 13.32
C GLU A 231 -14.06 3.12 13.07
N VAL A 232 -12.81 3.30 13.51
CA VAL A 232 -12.07 4.55 13.33
C VAL A 232 -10.66 4.24 12.80
N LEU A 233 -10.41 4.58 11.53
CA LEU A 233 -9.10 4.48 10.88
C LEU A 233 -8.42 5.87 10.81
N GLY A 234 -7.10 5.96 10.98
CA GLY A 234 -6.35 7.19 10.70
C GLY A 234 -6.56 8.37 11.66
N GLY A 235 -7.09 8.15 12.86
CA GLY A 235 -6.82 9.01 14.01
C GLY A 235 -7.78 10.16 14.35
N GLN A 236 -8.60 10.74 13.47
CA GLN A 236 -9.42 11.92 13.88
C GLN A 236 -10.82 12.07 13.28
N THR A 237 -11.22 11.34 12.25
CA THR A 237 -12.54 11.51 11.60
C THR A 237 -13.46 10.32 11.83
N ARG A 238 -14.74 10.60 12.14
CA ARG A 238 -15.78 9.57 12.17
C ARG A 238 -16.05 9.16 10.74
N ASP A 239 -15.63 7.94 10.37
CA ASP A 239 -16.00 7.36 9.08
C ASP A 239 -17.54 7.28 9.00
N LEU A 240 -18.14 8.08 8.12
CA LEU A 240 -19.57 8.02 7.81
C LEU A 240 -19.84 6.80 6.92
N LYS A 241 -19.63 5.61 7.47
CA LYS A 241 -19.92 4.34 6.82
C LYS A 241 -20.53 3.38 7.82
N GLU A 242 -21.48 2.60 7.34
CA GLU A 242 -21.93 1.41 8.04
C GLU A 242 -21.47 0.18 7.25
N ALA A 243 -21.27 -0.93 7.95
CA ALA A 243 -20.78 -2.17 7.36
C ALA A 243 -21.57 -3.37 7.89
N TYR A 244 -21.42 -4.49 7.20
CA TYR A 244 -21.88 -5.78 7.66
C TYR A 244 -20.78 -6.78 7.32
N ASP A 245 -20.29 -7.47 8.33
CA ASP A 245 -19.05 -8.22 8.28
C ASP A 245 -19.35 -9.72 8.36
N VAL A 246 -18.92 -10.47 7.35
CA VAL A 246 -19.05 -11.93 7.29
C VAL A 246 -17.72 -12.57 6.93
N ALA A 247 -17.58 -13.86 7.20
CA ALA A 247 -16.48 -14.67 6.69
C ALA A 247 -16.97 -16.08 6.37
N LEU A 248 -16.03 -17.03 6.25
CA LEU A 248 -16.32 -18.44 6.09
C LEU A 248 -17.34 -18.89 7.15
N GLU A 249 -18.49 -19.38 6.69
CA GLU A 249 -19.52 -19.92 7.58
C GLU A 249 -19.02 -21.22 8.20
N LEU A 250 -18.85 -21.22 9.52
CA LEU A 250 -18.49 -22.41 10.28
C LEU A 250 -19.66 -22.87 11.15
N PRO A 251 -19.89 -24.17 11.31
CA PRO A 251 -20.96 -24.67 12.15
C PRO A 251 -20.69 -24.38 13.65
N HIS A 252 -21.75 -24.35 14.45
CA HIS A 252 -21.66 -24.08 15.89
C HIS A 252 -20.85 -25.11 16.69
N ASP A 253 -20.58 -26.29 16.12
CA ASP A 253 -19.76 -27.35 16.69
C ASP A 253 -18.33 -27.41 16.09
N ASP A 254 -17.91 -26.42 15.30
CA ASP A 254 -16.53 -26.36 14.80
C ASP A 254 -15.53 -26.30 15.98
N PRO A 255 -14.45 -27.10 15.95
CA PRO A 255 -13.48 -27.18 17.05
C PRO A 255 -12.80 -25.84 17.39
N ASP A 256 -12.46 -25.01 16.40
CA ASP A 256 -11.77 -23.73 16.63
C ASP A 256 -12.71 -22.73 17.31
N TRP A 257 -13.97 -22.74 16.88
CA TRP A 257 -15.02 -21.97 17.54
C TRP A 257 -15.23 -22.43 18.99
N LEU A 258 -15.35 -23.75 19.24
CA LEU A 258 -15.50 -24.29 20.60
C LEU A 258 -14.29 -23.97 21.49
N ALA A 259 -13.08 -23.96 20.92
CA ALA A 259 -11.85 -23.57 21.59
C ALA A 259 -11.77 -22.06 21.91
N GLY A 260 -12.69 -21.26 21.35
CA GLY A 260 -12.78 -19.83 21.63
C GLY A 260 -11.94 -18.95 20.70
N ASN A 261 -11.62 -19.44 19.49
CA ASN A 261 -10.94 -18.64 18.48
C ASN A 261 -11.69 -17.30 18.25
N PRO A 262 -10.99 -16.15 18.23
CA PRO A 262 -11.63 -14.84 18.17
C PRO A 262 -12.03 -14.40 16.76
N LEU A 263 -11.72 -15.19 15.73
CA LEU A 263 -11.98 -14.87 14.33
C LEU A 263 -12.64 -16.01 13.53
N LEU A 264 -12.80 -17.20 14.11
CA LEU A 264 -13.43 -18.36 13.46
C LEU A 264 -14.73 -18.72 14.18
N GLY A 265 -15.82 -18.86 13.42
CA GLY A 265 -17.13 -19.27 13.95
C GLY A 265 -18.29 -18.93 13.01
N PRO A 266 -19.54 -19.20 13.43
CA PRO A 266 -20.74 -18.93 12.62
C PRO A 266 -20.94 -17.43 12.38
N ASN A 267 -21.51 -17.06 11.24
CA ASN A 267 -21.93 -15.68 10.99
C ASN A 267 -23.25 -15.37 11.73
N LEU A 268 -23.48 -14.09 12.05
CA LEU A 268 -24.70 -13.62 12.72
C LEU A 268 -25.70 -13.05 11.70
N TRP A 269 -26.45 -13.91 11.03
CA TRP A 269 -27.37 -13.54 9.95
C TRP A 269 -28.63 -12.78 10.43
N PRO A 270 -29.12 -11.77 9.67
CA PRO A 270 -30.42 -11.15 9.93
C PRO A 270 -31.55 -12.09 9.56
N ASP A 271 -32.72 -11.90 10.18
CA ASP A 271 -33.97 -12.53 9.76
C ASP A 271 -34.51 -11.85 8.49
N LEU A 272 -33.78 -12.01 7.38
CA LEU A 272 -34.09 -11.44 6.07
C LEU A 272 -34.00 -12.55 5.01
N PRO A 273 -35.14 -12.97 4.42
CA PRO A 273 -35.15 -14.09 3.48
C PRO A 273 -34.17 -13.92 2.31
N GLY A 274 -33.34 -14.93 2.07
CA GLY A 274 -32.39 -14.96 0.96
C GLY A 274 -31.10 -14.16 1.19
N PHE A 275 -30.98 -13.42 2.31
CA PHE A 275 -29.79 -12.61 2.57
C PHE A 275 -28.56 -13.49 2.82
N ALA A 276 -28.66 -14.44 3.74
CA ALA A 276 -27.55 -15.33 4.10
C ALA A 276 -27.06 -16.15 2.90
N GLU A 277 -28.00 -16.72 2.14
CA GLU A 277 -27.72 -17.55 0.97
C GLU A 277 -27.02 -16.74 -0.13
N THR A 278 -27.52 -15.54 -0.43
CA THR A 278 -26.96 -14.67 -1.48
C THR A 278 -25.56 -14.18 -1.09
N VAL A 279 -25.38 -13.72 0.14
CA VAL A 279 -24.07 -13.24 0.63
C VAL A 279 -23.06 -14.37 0.65
N THR A 280 -23.45 -15.57 1.10
CA THR A 280 -22.58 -16.75 1.11
C THR A 280 -22.17 -17.18 -0.30
N ALA A 281 -23.11 -17.20 -1.26
CA ALA A 281 -22.80 -17.54 -2.65
C ALA A 281 -21.76 -16.60 -3.28
N TYR A 282 -21.87 -15.29 -3.02
CA TYR A 282 -20.86 -14.32 -3.46
C TYR A 282 -19.52 -14.53 -2.73
N TYR A 283 -19.56 -14.71 -1.40
CA TYR A 283 -18.37 -14.97 -0.58
C TYR A 283 -17.58 -16.17 -1.12
N ASP A 284 -18.24 -17.30 -1.36
CA ASP A 284 -17.61 -18.52 -1.83
C ASP A 284 -16.98 -18.35 -3.21
N ALA A 285 -17.67 -17.67 -4.13
CA ALA A 285 -17.16 -17.40 -5.48
C ALA A 285 -15.91 -16.53 -5.46
N VAL A 286 -15.91 -15.45 -4.66
CA VAL A 286 -14.77 -14.55 -4.55
C VAL A 286 -13.62 -15.20 -3.75
N LEU A 287 -13.92 -16.01 -2.72
CA LEU A 287 -12.90 -16.77 -2.00
C LEU A 287 -12.22 -17.80 -2.91
N ALA A 288 -12.97 -18.47 -3.79
CA ALA A 288 -12.43 -19.40 -4.77
C ALA A 288 -11.49 -18.70 -5.76
N LEU A 289 -11.87 -17.51 -6.26
CA LEU A 289 -10.98 -16.67 -7.07
C LEU A 289 -9.71 -16.28 -6.30
N GLY A 290 -9.85 -15.87 -5.03
CA GLY A 290 -8.72 -15.53 -4.18
C GLY A 290 -7.73 -16.68 -4.01
N ARG A 291 -8.22 -17.93 -3.87
CA ARG A 291 -7.35 -19.10 -3.82
C ARG A 291 -6.53 -19.27 -5.10
N ALA A 292 -7.16 -19.10 -6.26
CA ALA A 292 -6.43 -19.17 -7.53
C ALA A 292 -5.38 -18.06 -7.65
N ILE A 293 -5.71 -16.83 -7.24
CA ILE A 293 -4.77 -15.71 -7.21
C ILE A 293 -3.61 -15.98 -6.24
N MET A 294 -3.87 -16.56 -5.06
CA MET A 294 -2.83 -16.93 -4.10
C MET A 294 -1.84 -17.94 -4.70
N ARG A 295 -2.32 -18.92 -5.48
CA ARG A 295 -1.45 -19.83 -6.25
C ARG A 295 -0.67 -19.08 -7.35
N GLY A 296 -1.28 -18.09 -7.98
CA GLY A 296 -0.61 -17.12 -8.85
C GLY A 296 0.56 -16.43 -8.16
N PHE A 297 0.34 -15.88 -6.97
CA PHE A 297 1.41 -15.26 -6.17
C PHE A 297 2.47 -16.26 -5.72
N ALA A 298 2.11 -17.51 -5.39
CA ALA A 298 3.08 -18.57 -5.08
C ALA A 298 4.08 -18.75 -6.23
N MET A 299 3.59 -18.93 -7.46
CA MET A 299 4.45 -19.02 -8.65
C MET A 299 5.26 -17.73 -8.89
N ALA A 300 4.66 -16.57 -8.66
CA ALA A 300 5.33 -15.28 -8.79
C ALA A 300 6.51 -15.11 -7.81
N MET A 301 6.44 -15.77 -6.66
CA MET A 301 7.48 -15.85 -5.63
C MET A 301 8.52 -16.96 -5.89
N GLY A 302 8.37 -17.72 -6.98
CA GLY A 302 9.24 -18.84 -7.34
C GLY A 302 8.89 -20.15 -6.65
N GLU A 303 7.75 -20.22 -5.95
CA GLU A 303 7.28 -21.42 -5.26
C GLU A 303 6.41 -22.31 -6.16
N ALA A 304 6.11 -23.51 -5.67
CA ALA A 304 5.12 -24.38 -6.29
C ALA A 304 3.72 -23.73 -6.23
N PRO A 305 2.84 -23.97 -7.23
CA PRO A 305 1.51 -23.36 -7.25
C PRO A 305 0.68 -23.65 -5.99
N ASP A 306 0.84 -24.82 -5.40
CA ASP A 306 0.12 -25.32 -4.22
C ASP A 306 0.82 -24.99 -2.88
N PHE A 307 1.91 -24.22 -2.89
CA PHE A 307 2.72 -23.94 -1.71
C PHE A 307 1.92 -23.42 -0.51
N PHE A 308 0.92 -22.57 -0.74
CA PHE A 308 0.07 -22.01 0.33
C PHE A 308 -1.23 -22.76 0.56
N ASP A 309 -1.54 -23.82 -0.19
CA ASP A 309 -2.85 -24.50 -0.12
C ASP A 309 -3.16 -25.04 1.29
N GLU A 310 -2.13 -25.45 2.04
CA GLU A 310 -2.31 -25.91 3.41
C GLU A 310 -2.60 -24.81 4.42
N HIS A 311 -2.28 -23.57 4.07
CA HIS A 311 -2.50 -22.37 4.87
C HIS A 311 -3.81 -21.67 4.53
N VAL A 312 -4.66 -22.25 3.68
CA VAL A 312 -5.95 -21.65 3.32
C VAL A 312 -7.10 -22.61 3.57
N ARG A 313 -7.04 -23.52 4.54
CA ARG A 313 -8.14 -24.48 4.77
C ARG A 313 -9.36 -23.81 5.39
N LYS A 314 -9.16 -23.00 6.43
CA LYS A 314 -10.18 -22.25 7.16
C LYS A 314 -9.69 -20.81 7.43
N PRO A 315 -9.37 -20.03 6.39
CA PRO A 315 -8.83 -18.70 6.58
C PRO A 315 -9.93 -17.79 7.15
N PRO A 316 -9.63 -16.90 8.11
CA PRO A 316 -10.56 -15.89 8.60
C PRO A 316 -10.73 -14.75 7.59
N SER A 317 -10.78 -15.06 6.28
CA SER A 317 -10.97 -14.09 5.20
C SER A 317 -12.34 -13.43 5.33
N GLN A 318 -12.36 -12.11 5.44
CA GLN A 318 -13.58 -11.35 5.73
C GLN A 318 -14.14 -10.70 4.47
N LEU A 319 -15.44 -10.86 4.22
CA LEU A 319 -16.17 -10.02 3.27
C LEU A 319 -16.90 -8.93 4.03
N ARG A 320 -16.77 -7.70 3.53
CA ARG A 320 -17.40 -6.54 4.14
C ARG A 320 -18.38 -5.90 3.18
N LEU A 321 -19.63 -5.74 3.59
CA LEU A 321 -20.66 -5.10 2.77
C LEU A 321 -20.77 -3.64 3.19
N LEU A 322 -19.96 -2.73 2.62
CA LEU A 322 -19.90 -1.33 3.06
C LEU A 322 -20.94 -0.46 2.37
N HIS A 323 -21.56 0.42 3.15
CA HIS A 323 -22.45 1.48 2.68
C HIS A 323 -21.91 2.84 3.11
N TYR A 324 -21.55 3.65 2.11
CA TYR A 324 -21.24 5.06 2.28
C TYR A 324 -22.47 5.87 1.81
N PRO A 325 -23.22 6.50 2.73
CA PRO A 325 -24.33 7.36 2.37
C PRO A 325 -23.83 8.58 1.59
N ARG A 326 -24.73 9.23 0.83
CA ARG A 326 -24.41 10.50 0.17
C ARG A 326 -23.95 11.50 1.21
N GLY A 327 -22.81 12.16 0.98
CA GLY A 327 -22.28 13.15 1.90
C GLY A 327 -23.20 14.35 2.04
N ALA A 328 -23.49 14.77 3.28
CA ALA A 328 -23.88 16.14 3.58
C ALA A 328 -22.66 17.07 3.43
N ASP A 329 -22.87 18.36 3.21
CA ASP A 329 -21.87 19.41 2.90
C ASP A 329 -20.87 19.74 4.03
N ASP A 330 -20.50 18.79 4.88
CA ASP A 330 -19.51 19.00 5.95
C ASP A 330 -18.07 18.81 5.41
N GLU A 331 -17.21 19.82 5.59
CA GLU A 331 -15.88 19.93 4.98
C GLU A 331 -14.80 19.04 5.64
N ASP A 332 -15.04 18.51 6.84
CA ASP A 332 -14.01 17.85 7.66
C ASP A 332 -13.94 16.31 7.54
N LEU A 333 -14.52 15.67 6.51
CA LEU A 333 -14.76 14.20 6.54
C LEU A 333 -14.09 13.40 5.40
N VAL A 334 -13.26 12.41 5.76
CA VAL A 334 -12.70 11.36 4.88
C VAL A 334 -13.56 10.08 5.00
N GLY A 335 -13.73 9.30 3.93
CA GLY A 335 -14.58 8.09 3.93
C GLY A 335 -13.92 6.89 4.61
N ALA A 336 -12.63 6.69 4.34
CA ALA A 336 -11.73 5.83 5.11
C ALA A 336 -10.34 6.47 5.07
N GLY A 337 -9.71 6.67 6.23
CA GLY A 337 -8.39 7.27 6.36
C GLY A 337 -7.28 6.51 5.62
N ALA A 338 -6.10 7.10 5.48
CA ALA A 338 -4.95 6.44 4.84
C ALA A 338 -4.47 5.23 5.66
N HIS A 339 -4.41 4.05 5.05
CA HIS A 339 -4.00 2.79 5.71
C HIS A 339 -3.45 1.76 4.71
N THR A 340 -2.93 0.65 5.25
CA THR A 340 -2.70 -0.61 4.54
C THR A 340 -3.60 -1.70 5.12
N ASP A 341 -3.83 -2.75 4.33
CA ASP A 341 -4.60 -3.92 4.76
C ASP A 341 -3.70 -4.98 5.41
N TYR A 342 -4.24 -5.73 6.35
CA TYR A 342 -3.46 -6.59 7.25
C TYR A 342 -3.24 -8.00 6.70
N GLU A 343 -4.08 -8.42 5.76
CA GLU A 343 -4.15 -9.78 5.23
C GLU A 343 -3.12 -10.01 4.11
N CYS A 344 -3.29 -11.07 3.30
CA CYS A 344 -2.42 -11.31 2.15
C CYS A 344 -2.68 -10.28 1.05
N PHE A 345 -3.94 -10.13 0.68
CA PHE A 345 -4.41 -9.15 -0.30
C PHE A 345 -5.92 -8.95 -0.15
N THR A 346 -6.43 -7.85 -0.70
CA THR A 346 -7.85 -7.53 -0.73
C THR A 346 -8.36 -7.57 -2.15
N MET A 347 -9.54 -8.14 -2.39
CA MET A 347 -10.26 -8.05 -3.66
C MET A 347 -11.54 -7.27 -3.48
N LEU A 348 -11.70 -6.21 -4.26
CA LEU A 348 -12.76 -5.23 -4.06
C LEU A 348 -13.54 -4.97 -5.34
N ARG A 349 -14.87 -5.01 -5.23
CA ARG A 349 -15.79 -4.36 -6.19
C ARG A 349 -16.54 -3.23 -5.53
N SER A 350 -16.71 -2.12 -6.25
CA SER A 350 -17.48 -0.97 -5.78
C SER A 350 -18.33 -0.36 -6.89
N THR A 351 -19.38 0.39 -6.51
CA THR A 351 -20.33 0.98 -7.47
C THR A 351 -19.98 2.40 -7.91
N SER A 352 -19.05 3.05 -7.22
CA SER A 352 -18.76 4.49 -7.41
C SER A 352 -17.31 4.83 -7.05
N PRO A 353 -16.74 5.89 -7.66
CA PRO A 353 -15.37 6.32 -7.40
C PRO A 353 -15.07 6.64 -5.93
N GLY A 354 -13.80 6.84 -5.63
CA GLY A 354 -13.35 7.34 -4.33
C GLY A 354 -12.12 6.63 -3.77
N LEU A 355 -11.75 5.46 -4.31
CA LEU A 355 -10.51 4.80 -3.91
C LEU A 355 -9.31 5.52 -4.54
N GLU A 356 -8.34 5.87 -3.70
CA GLU A 356 -7.07 6.47 -4.11
C GLU A 356 -5.89 5.70 -3.51
N VAL A 357 -4.81 5.58 -4.27
CA VAL A 357 -3.59 4.83 -3.93
C VAL A 357 -2.41 5.80 -3.89
N LEU A 358 -1.61 5.75 -2.83
CA LEU A 358 -0.43 6.62 -2.68
C LEU A 358 0.74 6.05 -3.47
N ASN A 359 1.28 6.82 -4.42
CA ASN A 359 2.45 6.41 -5.18
C ASN A 359 3.77 6.74 -4.45
N GLY A 360 4.90 6.29 -5.01
CA GLY A 360 6.22 6.49 -4.41
C GLY A 360 6.69 7.96 -4.30
N VAL A 361 6.01 8.91 -4.94
CA VAL A 361 6.32 10.34 -4.83
C VAL A 361 5.37 11.08 -3.88
N GLY A 362 4.45 10.36 -3.23
CA GLY A 362 3.49 10.91 -2.28
C GLY A 362 2.24 11.51 -2.92
N GLU A 363 1.97 11.20 -4.19
CA GLU A 363 0.77 11.62 -4.90
C GLU A 363 -0.31 10.54 -4.82
N TRP A 364 -1.57 10.97 -4.72
CA TRP A 364 -2.73 10.09 -4.71
C TRP A 364 -3.20 9.81 -6.15
N VAL A 365 -3.27 8.54 -6.52
CA VAL A 365 -3.69 8.05 -7.82
C VAL A 365 -5.08 7.43 -7.71
N ASP A 366 -6.05 7.91 -8.49
CA ASP A 366 -7.42 7.36 -8.50
C ASP A 366 -7.46 5.92 -9.04
N ALA A 367 -8.25 5.07 -8.39
CA ALA A 367 -8.60 3.74 -8.86
C ALA A 367 -10.12 3.68 -9.18
N PRO A 368 -10.55 4.15 -10.36
CA PRO A 368 -11.97 4.20 -10.72
C PRO A 368 -12.61 2.80 -10.82
N PRO A 369 -13.88 2.63 -10.39
CA PRO A 369 -14.55 1.35 -10.47
C PRO A 369 -14.68 0.84 -11.90
N ARG A 370 -14.50 -0.47 -12.05
CA ARG A 370 -14.65 -1.19 -13.30
C ARG A 370 -15.74 -2.26 -13.15
N GLN A 371 -16.60 -2.37 -14.16
CA GLN A 371 -17.67 -3.38 -14.14
C GLN A 371 -17.13 -4.79 -14.37
N ASP A 372 -16.04 -4.91 -15.11
CA ASP A 372 -15.38 -6.14 -15.55
C ASP A 372 -14.23 -6.59 -14.64
N ALA A 373 -13.94 -5.86 -13.56
CA ALA A 373 -12.76 -6.13 -12.75
C ALA A 373 -13.00 -6.02 -11.23
N PHE A 374 -12.19 -6.78 -10.50
CA PHE A 374 -11.89 -6.49 -9.10
C PHE A 374 -10.69 -5.56 -9.03
N VAL A 375 -10.70 -4.60 -8.11
CA VAL A 375 -9.45 -3.98 -7.65
C VAL A 375 -8.82 -4.96 -6.66
N LEU A 376 -7.54 -5.28 -6.83
CA LEU A 376 -6.77 -6.05 -5.88
C LEU A 376 -5.62 -5.20 -5.32
N ASN A 377 -5.37 -5.30 -4.02
CA ASN A 377 -4.19 -4.71 -3.39
C ASN A 377 -3.49 -5.68 -2.46
N ILE A 378 -2.18 -5.53 -2.33
CA ILE A 378 -1.33 -6.34 -1.46
C ILE A 378 -1.46 -5.84 -0.02
N GLY A 379 -1.51 -6.79 0.92
CA GLY A 379 -1.52 -6.52 2.36
C GLY A 379 -0.23 -6.94 3.07
N ASP A 380 -0.21 -6.72 4.38
CA ASP A 380 0.96 -6.90 5.24
C ASP A 380 1.57 -8.31 5.19
N LEU A 381 0.75 -9.37 5.02
CA LEU A 381 1.26 -10.75 5.07
C LEU A 381 2.10 -11.10 3.84
N LEU A 382 1.63 -10.74 2.63
CA LEU A 382 2.42 -10.94 1.41
C LEU A 382 3.66 -10.03 1.40
N GLU A 383 3.54 -8.80 1.91
CA GLU A 383 4.70 -7.93 2.10
C GLU A 383 5.73 -8.57 3.06
N THR A 384 5.28 -9.22 4.13
CA THR A 384 6.14 -9.91 5.09
C THR A 384 6.83 -11.13 4.49
N TRP A 385 6.09 -12.04 3.84
CA TRP A 385 6.68 -13.23 3.18
C TRP A 385 7.72 -12.84 2.12
N THR A 386 7.51 -11.73 1.42
CA THR A 386 8.39 -11.30 0.33
C THR A 386 9.50 -10.35 0.77
N ASN A 387 9.70 -10.18 2.10
CA ASN A 387 10.64 -9.22 2.68
C ASN A 387 10.50 -7.80 2.07
N GLY A 388 9.29 -7.39 1.74
CA GLY A 388 9.01 -6.10 1.14
C GLY A 388 9.18 -6.00 -0.37
N THR A 389 9.39 -7.12 -1.06
CA THR A 389 9.42 -7.14 -2.53
C THR A 389 8.05 -6.89 -3.12
N PHE A 390 7.00 -7.53 -2.59
CA PHE A 390 5.63 -7.09 -2.81
C PHE A 390 5.31 -5.98 -1.82
N VAL A 391 4.56 -4.97 -2.28
CA VAL A 391 4.40 -3.72 -1.55
C VAL A 391 2.97 -3.59 -1.05
N ALA A 392 2.79 -3.46 0.26
CA ALA A 392 1.52 -3.05 0.84
C ALA A 392 1.38 -1.53 0.66
N THR A 393 0.67 -1.12 -0.38
CA THR A 393 0.59 0.29 -0.76
C THR A 393 -0.51 1.01 0.03
N THR A 394 -0.16 2.15 0.61
CA THR A 394 -1.10 2.98 1.36
C THR A 394 -2.23 3.44 0.44
N HIS A 395 -3.46 3.31 0.90
CA HIS A 395 -4.64 3.73 0.15
C HIS A 395 -5.66 4.40 1.08
N ARG A 396 -6.61 5.13 0.49
CA ARG A 396 -7.71 5.80 1.22
C ARG A 396 -8.98 5.79 0.38
N VAL A 397 -10.10 6.10 1.04
CA VAL A 397 -11.35 6.42 0.33
C VAL A 397 -11.67 7.89 0.55
N ARG A 398 -11.50 8.69 -0.51
CA ARG A 398 -11.91 10.10 -0.49
C ARG A 398 -13.43 10.23 -0.53
N LYS A 399 -13.92 11.39 -0.10
CA LYS A 399 -15.33 11.74 -0.18
C LYS A 399 -15.74 11.87 -1.65
N VAL A 400 -16.89 11.31 -1.97
CA VAL A 400 -17.57 11.48 -3.27
C VAL A 400 -19.02 11.89 -3.03
N ALA A 401 -19.62 12.61 -3.98
CA ALA A 401 -21.00 13.06 -3.88
C ALA A 401 -22.00 11.90 -4.06
N GLU A 402 -21.60 10.85 -4.79
CA GLU A 402 -22.44 9.68 -4.99
C GLU A 402 -22.52 8.81 -3.73
N GLN A 403 -23.65 8.11 -3.60
CA GLN A 403 -23.76 6.98 -2.67
C GLN A 403 -22.84 5.87 -3.17
N ARG A 404 -22.03 5.28 -2.29
CA ARG A 404 -21.06 4.25 -2.68
C ARG A 404 -21.32 2.95 -1.92
N TRP A 405 -21.39 1.87 -2.67
CA TRP A 405 -21.41 0.49 -2.17
C TRP A 405 -20.06 -0.15 -2.48
N SER A 406 -19.48 -0.86 -1.51
CA SER A 406 -18.13 -1.38 -1.62
C SER A 406 -18.04 -2.74 -0.92
N PHE A 407 -17.50 -3.73 -1.61
CA PHE A 407 -17.53 -5.12 -1.20
C PHE A 407 -16.13 -5.74 -1.20
N PRO A 408 -15.21 -5.32 -0.30
CA PRO A 408 -13.90 -5.94 -0.18
C PRO A 408 -14.02 -7.33 0.46
N LEU A 409 -13.39 -8.32 -0.17
CA LEU A 409 -12.98 -9.56 0.47
C LEU A 409 -11.50 -9.42 0.84
N PHE A 410 -11.21 -9.37 2.14
CA PHE A 410 -9.87 -9.43 2.69
C PHE A 410 -9.42 -10.89 2.74
N PHE A 411 -8.53 -11.29 1.83
CA PHE A 411 -8.07 -12.67 1.70
C PHE A 411 -6.91 -12.93 2.66
N ASN A 412 -7.13 -13.80 3.63
CA ASN A 412 -6.15 -14.19 4.64
C ASN A 412 -5.76 -15.67 4.49
N VAL A 413 -4.80 -16.09 5.32
CA VAL A 413 -4.45 -17.48 5.59
C VAL A 413 -4.96 -17.94 6.95
N ASP A 414 -4.96 -19.24 7.19
CA ASP A 414 -5.40 -19.90 8.41
C ASP A 414 -4.79 -19.25 9.64
N TYR A 415 -5.58 -19.16 10.71
CA TYR A 415 -5.29 -18.37 11.90
C TYR A 415 -3.88 -18.60 12.46
N ASP A 416 -3.46 -19.86 12.58
CA ASP A 416 -2.17 -20.23 13.19
C ASP A 416 -0.98 -20.18 12.22
N THR A 417 -1.18 -19.69 10.98
CA THR A 417 -0.11 -19.61 9.99
C THR A 417 0.98 -18.66 10.46
N VAL A 418 2.21 -19.18 10.56
CA VAL A 418 3.40 -18.40 10.88
C VAL A 418 3.94 -17.77 9.59
N VAL A 419 3.92 -16.44 9.54
CA VAL A 419 4.36 -15.63 8.40
C VAL A 419 5.74 -15.05 8.71
N SER A 420 6.73 -15.45 7.90
CA SER A 420 8.12 -14.99 8.00
C SER A 420 8.71 -14.85 6.61
N PRO A 421 9.65 -13.91 6.37
CA PRO A 421 10.30 -13.78 5.06
C PRO A 421 10.80 -15.10 4.49
N LEU A 422 10.42 -15.41 3.25
CA LEU A 422 10.89 -16.62 2.57
C LEU A 422 12.38 -16.49 2.22
N PRO A 423 13.16 -17.59 2.25
CA PRO A 423 14.62 -17.54 2.11
C PRO A 423 15.12 -16.82 0.85
N GLN A 424 14.43 -16.96 -0.28
CA GLN A 424 14.78 -16.33 -1.55
C GLN A 424 14.65 -14.81 -1.57
N PHE A 425 13.94 -14.22 -0.60
CA PHE A 425 13.80 -12.77 -0.43
C PHE A 425 14.74 -12.20 0.63
N LEU A 426 15.60 -13.03 1.22
CA LEU A 426 16.66 -12.61 2.13
C LEU A 426 17.99 -12.51 1.38
N ARG A 427 18.79 -11.51 1.73
CA ARG A 427 20.19 -11.46 1.28
C ARG A 427 21.02 -12.50 2.03
N GLU A 428 22.15 -12.88 1.45
CA GLU A 428 23.09 -13.78 2.12
C GLU A 428 23.52 -13.19 3.47
N GLY A 429 23.27 -13.94 4.55
CA GLY A 429 23.56 -13.52 5.93
C GLY A 429 22.55 -12.57 6.56
N GLU A 430 21.49 -12.15 5.85
CA GLU A 430 20.40 -11.34 6.41
C GLU A 430 19.54 -12.18 7.35
N GLN A 431 19.29 -11.66 8.55
CA GLN A 431 18.35 -12.27 9.49
C GLN A 431 16.93 -11.82 9.15
N PRO A 432 15.95 -12.73 9.08
CA PRO A 432 14.57 -12.36 8.81
C PRO A 432 14.03 -11.46 9.92
N ALA A 433 13.11 -10.57 9.55
CA ALA A 433 12.30 -9.86 10.53
C ALA A 433 11.51 -10.87 11.41
N PRO A 434 11.14 -10.49 12.65
CA PRO A 434 10.36 -11.36 13.52
C PRO A 434 9.08 -11.85 12.84
N ALA A 435 8.84 -13.16 12.96
CA ALA A 435 7.65 -13.79 12.41
C ALA A 435 6.35 -13.26 13.05
N LEU A 436 5.26 -13.36 12.31
CA LEU A 436 3.91 -13.02 12.75
C LEU A 436 3.06 -14.29 12.74
N VAL A 437 2.09 -14.40 13.64
CA VAL A 437 0.99 -15.36 13.48
C VAL A 437 -0.16 -14.61 12.80
N ALA A 438 -0.61 -15.08 11.63
CA ALA A 438 -1.52 -14.34 10.76
C ALA A 438 -2.83 -13.93 11.48
N GLY A 439 -3.44 -14.85 12.21
CA GLY A 439 -4.67 -14.61 12.97
C GLY A 439 -4.47 -13.68 14.16
N GLU A 440 -3.32 -13.75 14.84
CA GLU A 440 -3.01 -12.84 15.95
C GLU A 440 -2.74 -11.43 15.45
N HIS A 441 -2.03 -11.27 14.32
CA HIS A 441 -1.83 -9.97 13.68
C HIS A 441 -3.18 -9.36 13.28
N LEU A 442 -4.01 -10.10 12.54
CA LEU A 442 -5.35 -9.64 12.16
C LEU A 442 -6.17 -9.24 13.39
N PHE A 443 -6.26 -10.11 14.39
CA PHE A 443 -7.04 -9.84 15.61
C PHE A 443 -6.52 -8.60 16.36
N ALA A 444 -5.21 -8.45 16.48
CA ALA A 444 -4.60 -7.30 17.14
C ALA A 444 -4.94 -5.99 16.42
N GLN A 445 -4.90 -5.97 15.08
CA GLN A 445 -5.26 -4.78 14.32
C GLN A 445 -6.76 -4.48 14.44
N THR A 446 -7.63 -5.49 14.28
CA THR A 446 -9.08 -5.34 14.47
C THR A 446 -9.42 -4.81 15.87
N ALA A 447 -8.82 -5.36 16.92
CA ALA A 447 -9.09 -4.97 18.29
C ALA A 447 -8.62 -3.54 18.61
N GLN A 448 -7.61 -3.05 17.90
CA GLN A 448 -7.12 -1.67 17.98
C GLN A 448 -7.92 -0.67 17.13
N THR A 449 -8.85 -1.13 16.30
CA THR A 449 -9.64 -0.25 15.41
C THR A 449 -11.09 -0.12 15.86
N PHE A 450 -11.73 -1.21 16.30
CA PHE A 450 -13.17 -1.24 16.61
C PHE A 450 -13.49 -0.85 18.06
N GLY A 451 -14.46 0.05 18.22
CA GLY A 451 -14.84 0.63 19.51
C GLY A 451 -15.24 -0.40 20.57
N TYR A 452 -16.00 -1.43 20.21
CA TYR A 452 -16.45 -2.46 21.15
C TYR A 452 -15.31 -3.34 21.66
N LEU A 453 -14.31 -3.62 20.82
CA LEU A 453 -13.11 -4.36 21.23
C LEU A 453 -12.22 -3.48 22.11
N LYS A 454 -12.04 -2.20 21.76
CA LYS A 454 -11.34 -1.22 22.62
C LYS A 454 -11.97 -1.16 24.02
N ARG A 455 -13.29 -1.02 24.10
CA ARG A 455 -14.02 -1.04 25.39
C ARG A 455 -13.79 -2.33 26.17
N ARG A 456 -13.72 -3.49 25.49
CA ARG A 456 -13.40 -4.77 26.14
C ARG A 456 -11.97 -4.84 26.64
N ILE A 457 -11.00 -4.27 25.92
CA ILE A 457 -9.60 -4.15 26.36
C ILE A 457 -9.49 -3.23 27.58
N GLU A 458 -10.11 -2.05 27.51
CA GLU A 458 -10.13 -1.07 28.61
C GLU A 458 -10.77 -1.64 29.89
N ALA A 459 -11.80 -2.48 29.73
CA ALA A 459 -12.45 -3.19 30.84
C ALA A 459 -11.67 -4.42 31.35
N GLY A 460 -10.53 -4.77 30.75
CA GLY A 460 -9.76 -5.98 31.08
C GLY A 460 -10.43 -7.29 30.67
N ALA A 461 -11.50 -7.25 29.86
CA ALA A 461 -12.23 -8.41 29.35
C ALA A 461 -11.60 -8.99 28.06
N LEU A 462 -10.60 -8.32 27.51
CA LEU A 462 -9.81 -8.77 26.36
C LEU A 462 -8.36 -8.30 26.52
N THR A 463 -7.41 -9.09 26.04
CA THR A 463 -6.00 -8.74 26.00
C THR A 463 -5.49 -8.90 24.58
N LEU A 464 -4.64 -7.97 24.13
CA LEU A 464 -3.98 -8.09 22.83
C LEU A 464 -2.96 -9.24 22.86
N PRO A 465 -2.76 -9.97 21.75
CA PRO A 465 -1.68 -10.94 21.63
C PRO A 465 -0.31 -10.34 21.98
N GLU A 466 0.59 -11.15 22.53
CA GLU A 466 1.95 -10.72 22.82
C GLU A 466 2.67 -10.32 21.52
N GLY A 467 3.42 -9.21 21.54
CA GLY A 467 4.10 -8.70 20.34
C GLY A 467 3.21 -7.98 19.33
N SER A 468 1.95 -7.67 19.70
CA SER A 468 1.04 -6.85 18.89
C SER A 468 1.69 -5.55 18.44
N ARG A 469 1.67 -5.30 17.13
CA ARG A 469 2.21 -4.08 16.52
C ARG A 469 1.18 -2.95 16.56
N ALA A 470 1.69 -1.71 16.58
CA ALA A 470 0.87 -0.54 16.39
C ALA A 470 0.22 -0.53 15.00
N LEU A 471 -0.91 0.18 14.88
CA LEU A 471 -1.57 0.45 13.60
C LEU A 471 -0.59 1.13 12.63
N SER A 472 -0.76 0.86 11.32
CA SER A 472 0.04 1.46 10.24
C SER A 472 1.55 1.21 10.37
N SER A 473 1.94 0.05 10.89
CA SER A 473 3.35 -0.36 11.05
C SER A 473 3.96 -1.01 9.80
N PHE A 474 3.17 -1.17 8.74
CA PHE A 474 3.55 -1.77 7.46
C PHE A 474 3.36 -0.81 6.28
N GLY A 475 3.82 -1.24 5.11
CA GLY A 475 3.69 -0.50 3.87
C GLY A 475 4.67 0.65 3.69
N GLN A 476 4.52 1.33 2.55
CA GLN A 476 5.41 2.42 2.14
C GLN A 476 5.45 3.55 3.17
N SER A 477 4.32 3.95 3.75
CA SER A 477 4.26 5.02 4.75
C SER A 477 5.10 4.72 5.99
N ALA A 478 5.02 3.49 6.53
CA ALA A 478 5.83 3.08 7.67
C ALA A 478 7.34 3.03 7.34
N ARG A 479 7.71 2.60 6.13
CA ARG A 479 9.11 2.53 5.68
C ARG A 479 9.71 3.91 5.40
N LEU A 480 8.91 4.79 4.78
CA LEU A 480 9.32 6.12 4.37
C LEU A 480 9.16 7.16 5.49
N GLY A 481 8.53 6.80 6.60
CA GLY A 481 8.32 7.70 7.74
C GLY A 481 7.24 8.75 7.50
N PHE A 482 6.34 8.52 6.55
CA PHE A 482 5.15 9.36 6.38
C PHE A 482 4.22 9.09 7.56
N THR A 483 4.13 10.05 8.48
CA THR A 483 3.06 10.06 9.48
C THR A 483 1.74 10.37 8.78
N ALA A 484 0.71 9.57 9.07
CA ALA A 484 -0.66 9.81 8.62
C ALA A 484 -1.23 11.12 9.16
#